data_AF-A0A4P6Q1C3-F1
#
_entry.id   AF-A0A4P6Q1C3-F1
#
_cell.length_a   1.000
_cell.length_b   1.000
_cell.length_c   1.000
_cell.angle_alpha   90.00
_cell.angle_beta   90.00
_cell.angle_gamma   90.00
#
_symmetry.space_group_name_H-M   'P 1'
#
loop_
_entity.id
_entity.type
_entity.pdbx_description
1 polymer ?
#
loop_
_entity_poly.entity_id
_entity_poly.type
_entity_poly.pdbx_seq_one_letter_code
_entity_poly.pdbx_strand_id
1 'polypeptide(L)'
;MNRGGVRSAAVGAGVVLGVAAVAASLAIPALLLLGADDRTLDRWSKIGEAVAPVGVFFSGVAFIGIALTLFLQRRDLQNQRSQLDLAMEDQRRSSEISLRQIHTDIVKMAIDDDELLGVWPEVYPGSRETRKDHYCNLVLNLQKVAYETQTIELDELRGALRHLMTSRDIYTFWAKARAARAAVTGGDEAEDFFTAEADAAFAATRPPSPQGLAAVLVNAIAQWRRERTTVLRRG
;
A
#
# COMPACT_ATOMS: atom_id res chain seq x y z
N MET A 1 16.59 17.63 -28.46
CA MET A 1 17.50 18.62 -27.84
C MET A 1 17.39 18.52 -26.32
N ASN A 2 18.44 18.03 -25.66
CA ASN A 2 18.39 17.43 -24.33
C ASN A 2 18.71 18.48 -23.24
N ARG A 3 17.67 19.08 -22.63
CA ARG A 3 17.80 20.15 -21.62
C ARG A 3 18.48 19.69 -20.31
N GLY A 4 18.55 18.37 -20.05
CA GLY A 4 19.20 17.81 -18.87
C GLY A 4 20.73 17.86 -18.90
N GLY A 5 21.34 17.58 -20.07
CA GLY A 5 22.81 17.56 -20.22
C GLY A 5 23.47 18.94 -20.14
N VAL A 6 22.75 19.99 -20.52
CA VAL A 6 23.25 21.38 -20.46
C VAL A 6 23.35 21.88 -19.02
N ARG A 7 22.42 21.47 -18.15
CA ARG A 7 22.43 21.86 -16.73
C ARG A 7 23.53 21.17 -15.93
N SER A 8 23.76 19.87 -16.16
CA SER A 8 24.83 19.13 -15.49
C SER A 8 26.22 19.58 -15.95
N ALA A 9 26.40 19.88 -17.24
CA ALA A 9 27.64 20.45 -17.77
C ALA A 9 27.94 21.84 -17.20
N ALA A 10 26.92 22.71 -17.08
CA ALA A 10 27.08 24.04 -16.51
C ALA A 10 27.46 23.99 -15.01
N VAL A 11 26.88 23.07 -14.24
CA VAL A 11 27.25 22.88 -12.82
C VAL A 11 28.67 22.34 -12.69
N GLY A 12 29.06 21.36 -13.51
CA GLY A 12 30.42 20.81 -13.51
C GLY A 12 31.48 21.86 -13.87
N ALA A 13 31.24 22.68 -14.89
CA ALA A 13 32.14 23.76 -15.27
C ALA A 13 32.30 24.82 -14.17
N GLY A 14 31.22 25.14 -13.45
CA GLY A 14 31.25 26.07 -12.31
C GLY A 14 32.12 25.57 -11.17
N VAL A 15 32.06 24.27 -10.85
CA VAL A 15 32.91 23.67 -9.80
C VAL A 15 34.38 23.67 -10.20
N VAL A 16 34.70 23.29 -11.44
CA VAL A 16 36.08 23.28 -11.94
C VAL A 16 36.69 24.69 -11.95
N LEU A 17 35.93 25.69 -12.40
CA LEU A 17 36.36 27.10 -12.36
C LEU A 17 36.57 27.59 -10.92
N GLY A 18 35.68 27.22 -10.00
CA GLY A 18 35.81 27.55 -8.58
C GLY A 18 37.08 26.96 -7.96
N VAL A 19 37.35 25.68 -8.19
CA VAL A 19 38.56 25.00 -7.71
C VAL A 19 39.82 25.61 -8.32
N ALA A 20 39.82 25.88 -9.63
CA ALA A 20 40.94 26.51 -10.31
C ALA A 20 41.24 27.93 -9.78
N ALA A 21 40.21 28.72 -9.50
CA ALA A 21 40.35 30.05 -8.93
C ALA A 21 40.95 30.03 -7.52
N VAL A 22 40.53 29.07 -6.68
CA VAL A 22 41.09 28.88 -5.32
C VAL A 22 42.52 28.38 -5.38
N ALA A 23 42.84 27.46 -6.30
CA ALA A 23 44.21 27.00 -6.50
C ALA A 23 45.13 28.15 -6.96
N ALA A 24 44.66 28.98 -7.90
CA ALA A 24 45.40 30.14 -8.39
C ALA A 24 45.62 31.20 -7.31
N SER A 25 44.61 31.46 -6.45
CA SER A 25 44.74 32.42 -5.36
C SER A 25 45.75 32.00 -4.28
N LEU A 26 46.06 30.71 -4.16
CA LEU A 26 47.11 30.18 -3.28
C LEU A 26 48.47 30.05 -3.97
N ALA A 27 48.51 29.63 -5.23
CA ALA A 27 49.76 29.36 -5.95
C ALA A 27 50.50 30.63 -6.36
N ILE A 28 49.79 31.68 -6.78
CA ILE A 28 50.39 32.93 -7.25
C ILE A 28 51.16 33.65 -6.12
N PRO A 29 50.60 33.83 -4.91
CA PRO A 29 51.35 34.42 -3.80
C PRO A 29 52.55 33.58 -3.36
N ALA A 30 52.42 32.25 -3.36
CA ALA A 30 53.50 31.33 -2.96
C ALA A 30 54.70 31.40 -3.93
N LEU A 31 54.44 31.50 -5.24
CA LEU A 31 55.47 31.68 -6.26
C LEU A 31 56.14 33.06 -6.18
N LEU A 32 55.38 34.11 -5.87
CA LEU A 32 55.93 35.46 -5.68
C LEU A 32 56.79 35.57 -4.42
N LEU A 33 56.42 34.86 -3.34
CA LEU A 33 57.19 34.78 -2.09
C LEU A 33 58.58 34.15 -2.28
N LEU A 34 58.72 33.18 -3.19
CA LEU A 34 59.99 32.51 -3.48
C LEU A 34 61.01 33.42 -4.20
N GLY A 35 60.59 34.54 -4.78
CA GLY A 35 61.45 35.47 -5.53
C GLY A 35 61.55 36.88 -4.94
N ALA A 36 60.98 37.13 -3.77
CA ALA A 36 60.86 38.49 -3.21
C ALA A 36 62.01 38.85 -2.25
N ASP A 37 62.55 40.05 -2.43
CA ASP A 37 63.58 40.66 -1.57
C ASP A 37 62.96 41.28 -0.30
N ASP A 38 63.71 41.41 0.81
CA ASP A 38 63.21 41.84 2.14
C ASP A 38 62.45 43.18 2.13
N ARG A 39 62.90 44.16 1.34
CA ARG A 39 62.20 45.45 1.16
C ARG A 39 60.85 45.33 0.45
N THR A 40 60.71 44.33 -0.40
CA THR A 40 59.49 44.05 -1.14
C THR A 40 58.50 43.36 -0.20
N LEU A 41 58.97 42.41 0.61
CA LEU A 41 58.16 41.75 1.64
C LEU A 41 57.58 42.73 2.66
N ASP A 42 58.37 43.71 3.11
CA ASP A 42 57.92 44.71 4.09
C ASP A 42 56.81 45.63 3.54
N ARG A 43 56.88 45.97 2.25
CA ARG A 43 55.84 46.73 1.54
C ARG A 43 54.56 45.92 1.34
N TRP A 44 54.70 44.63 1.01
CA TRP A 44 53.57 43.72 0.81
C TRP A 44 52.89 43.37 2.13
N SER A 45 53.64 43.25 3.23
CA SER A 45 53.11 43.07 4.59
C SER A 45 52.16 44.21 4.99
N LYS A 46 52.56 45.47 4.77
CA LYS A 46 51.71 46.65 5.04
C LYS A 46 50.45 46.70 4.18
N ILE A 47 50.52 46.21 2.93
CA ILE A 47 49.33 46.07 2.06
C ILE A 47 48.43 44.94 2.57
N GLY A 48 49.01 43.82 3.00
CA GLY A 48 48.29 42.69 3.59
C GLY A 48 47.56 43.09 4.88
N GLU A 49 48.18 43.86 5.75
CA GLU A 49 47.57 44.41 6.98
C GLU A 49 46.39 45.33 6.66
N ALA A 50 46.50 46.16 5.62
CA ALA A 50 45.41 47.03 5.18
C ALA A 50 44.23 46.26 4.55
N VAL A 51 44.49 45.09 3.97
CA VAL A 51 43.46 44.23 3.33
C VAL A 51 42.87 43.19 4.28
N ALA A 52 43.54 42.87 5.39
CA ALA A 52 43.08 41.90 6.40
C ALA A 52 41.63 42.11 6.88
N PRO A 53 41.14 43.35 7.14
CA PRO A 53 39.74 43.57 7.53
C PRO A 53 38.73 43.13 6.47
N VAL A 54 39.10 43.23 5.19
CA VAL A 54 38.25 42.82 4.06
C VAL A 54 38.10 41.29 4.03
N GLY A 55 39.18 40.55 4.30
CA GLY A 55 39.15 39.08 4.39
C GLY A 55 38.24 38.56 5.51
N VAL A 56 38.25 39.23 6.67
CA VAL A 56 37.35 38.91 7.80
C VAL A 56 35.89 39.13 7.41
N PHE A 57 35.59 40.21 6.69
CA PHE A 57 34.23 40.50 6.21
C PHE A 57 33.72 39.41 5.26
N PHE A 58 34.53 39.02 4.26
CA PHE A 58 34.16 37.95 3.32
C PHE A 58 33.99 36.59 4.02
N SER A 59 34.82 36.30 5.03
CA SER A 59 34.71 35.07 5.82
C SER A 59 33.42 35.03 6.64
N GLY A 60 33.02 36.16 7.22
CA GLY A 60 31.73 36.30 7.91
C GLY A 60 30.53 36.09 6.97
N VAL A 61 30.57 36.71 5.78
CA VAL A 61 29.52 36.53 4.76
C VAL A 61 29.45 35.07 4.28
N ALA A 62 30.59 34.44 4.02
CA ALA A 62 30.65 33.03 3.64
C ALA A 62 30.08 32.11 4.73
N PHE A 63 30.41 32.38 6.00
CA PHE A 63 29.88 31.63 7.14
C PHE A 63 28.35 31.77 7.25
N ILE A 64 27.81 32.98 7.09
CA ILE A 64 26.36 33.21 7.06
C ILE A 64 25.71 32.43 5.90
N GLY A 65 26.33 32.44 4.72
CA GLY A 65 25.86 31.68 3.56
C GLY A 65 25.80 30.17 3.84
N ILE A 66 26.84 29.60 4.44
CA ILE A 66 26.89 28.18 4.83
C ILE A 66 25.82 27.88 5.89
N ALA A 67 25.70 28.72 6.91
CA ALA A 67 24.71 28.54 7.97
C ALA A 67 23.27 28.58 7.42
N LEU A 68 22.97 29.52 6.51
CA LEU A 68 21.67 29.60 5.84
C LEU A 68 21.40 28.37 4.98
N THR A 69 22.42 27.90 4.24
CA THR A 69 22.31 26.70 3.41
C THR A 69 22.04 25.45 4.25
N LEU A 70 22.75 25.27 5.36
CA LEU A 70 22.52 24.17 6.30
C LEU A 70 21.12 24.23 6.92
N PHE A 71 20.63 25.42 7.24
CA PHE A 71 19.28 25.60 7.77
C PHE A 71 18.21 25.18 6.75
N LEU A 72 18.35 25.58 5.49
CA LEU A 72 17.45 25.18 4.41
C LEU A 72 17.53 23.66 4.16
N GLN A 73 18.73 23.08 4.10
CA GLN A 73 18.93 21.63 3.94
C GLN A 73 18.28 20.83 5.07
N ARG A 74 18.36 21.32 6.32
CA ARG A 74 17.73 20.65 7.47
C ARG A 74 16.21 20.62 7.35
N ARG A 75 15.61 21.72 6.88
CA ARG A 75 14.16 21.80 6.65
C ARG A 75 13.71 20.90 5.50
N ASP A 76 14.48 20.84 4.42
CA ASP A 76 14.19 19.94 3.29
C ASP A 76 14.29 18.46 3.70
N LEU A 77 15.30 18.08 4.48
CA LEU A 77 15.42 16.72 5.00
C LEU A 77 14.24 16.32 5.91
N GLN A 78 13.74 17.26 6.71
CA GLN A 78 12.54 17.01 7.53
C GLN A 78 11.30 16.80 6.67
N ASN A 79 11.12 17.62 5.63
CA ASN A 79 10.01 17.46 4.69
C ASN A 79 10.11 16.17 3.86
N GLN A 80 11.31 15.74 3.49
CA GLN A 80 11.52 14.49 2.78
C GLN A 80 11.18 13.28 3.65
N ARG A 81 11.53 13.31 4.95
CA ARG A 81 11.18 12.24 5.89
C ARG A 81 9.67 12.11 6.05
N SER A 82 8.94 13.22 6.26
CA SER A 82 7.49 13.16 6.40
C SER A 82 6.79 12.67 5.14
N GLN A 83 7.29 13.05 3.95
CA GLN A 83 6.78 12.53 2.68
C GLN A 83 7.07 11.03 2.51
N LEU A 84 8.24 10.57 2.94
CA LEU A 84 8.60 9.15 2.87
C LEU A 84 7.69 8.32 3.78
N ASP A 85 7.42 8.78 5.01
CA ASP A 85 6.54 8.08 5.95
C ASP A 85 5.12 7.94 5.38
N LEU A 86 4.58 9.00 4.78
CA LEU A 86 3.29 8.97 4.08
C LEU A 86 3.31 8.01 2.89
N ALA A 87 4.37 8.04 2.08
CA ALA A 87 4.50 7.16 0.92
C ALA A 87 4.62 5.68 1.32
N MET A 88 5.30 5.37 2.42
CA MET A 88 5.42 4.00 2.94
C MET A 88 4.07 3.49 3.44
N GLU A 89 3.29 4.33 4.12
CA GLU A 89 1.94 3.98 4.56
C GLU A 89 1.00 3.74 3.37
N ASP A 90 1.01 4.63 2.38
CA ASP A 90 0.22 4.46 1.16
C ASP A 90 0.66 3.22 0.36
N GLN A 91 1.95 2.94 0.28
CA GLN A 91 2.49 1.74 -0.35
C GLN A 91 2.04 0.48 0.39
N ARG A 92 2.05 0.49 1.73
CA ARG A 92 1.58 -0.63 2.55
C ARG A 92 0.10 -0.91 2.29
N ARG A 93 -0.74 0.13 2.38
CA ARG A 93 -2.18 0.03 2.08
C ARG A 93 -2.43 -0.48 0.64
N SER A 94 -1.68 0.04 -0.33
CA SER A 94 -1.79 -0.39 -1.73
C SER A 94 -1.38 -1.85 -1.92
N SER A 95 -0.33 -2.30 -1.23
CA SER A 95 0.12 -3.69 -1.26
C SER A 95 -0.93 -4.64 -0.66
N GLU A 96 -1.55 -4.26 0.45
CA GLU A 96 -2.64 -5.03 1.07
C GLU A 96 -3.85 -5.16 0.14
N ILE A 97 -4.24 -4.08 -0.56
CA ILE A 97 -5.32 -4.11 -1.57
C ILE A 97 -4.95 -5.02 -2.74
N SER A 98 -3.72 -4.92 -3.25
CA SER A 98 -3.22 -5.74 -4.35
C SER A 98 -3.23 -7.24 -4.01
N LEU A 99 -2.79 -7.61 -2.79
CA LEU A 99 -2.85 -8.99 -2.31
C LEU A 99 -4.29 -9.52 -2.25
N ARG A 100 -5.24 -8.70 -1.79
CA ARG A 100 -6.68 -9.07 -1.76
C ARG A 100 -7.25 -9.27 -3.17
N GLN A 101 -6.83 -8.44 -4.13
CA GLN A 101 -7.20 -8.61 -5.54
C GLN A 101 -6.64 -9.92 -6.11
N ILE A 102 -5.34 -10.18 -5.92
CA ILE A 102 -4.71 -11.43 -6.35
C ILE A 102 -5.42 -12.65 -5.76
N HIS A 103 -5.73 -12.64 -4.47
CA HIS A 103 -6.49 -13.72 -3.84
C HIS A 103 -7.85 -13.92 -4.52
N THR A 104 -8.58 -12.84 -4.78
CA THR A 104 -9.89 -12.89 -5.45
C THR A 104 -9.78 -13.45 -6.86
N ASP A 105 -8.75 -13.05 -7.61
CA ASP A 105 -8.54 -13.49 -8.98
C ASP A 105 -8.11 -14.96 -9.06
N ILE A 106 -7.26 -15.43 -8.14
CA ILE A 106 -6.91 -16.86 -8.03
C ILE A 106 -8.16 -17.70 -7.77
N VAL A 107 -9.02 -17.27 -6.85
CA VAL A 107 -10.24 -18.03 -6.54
C VAL A 107 -11.23 -17.98 -7.72
N LYS A 108 -11.34 -16.86 -8.43
CA LYS A 108 -12.15 -16.80 -9.67
C LYS A 108 -11.63 -17.76 -10.74
N MET A 109 -10.31 -17.80 -10.98
CA MET A 109 -9.71 -18.76 -11.90
C MET A 109 -10.02 -20.21 -11.52
N ALA A 110 -9.97 -20.56 -10.23
CA ALA A 110 -10.34 -21.89 -9.75
C ALA A 110 -11.85 -22.19 -9.87
N ILE A 111 -12.72 -21.17 -9.87
CA ILE A 111 -14.16 -21.33 -10.11
C ILE A 111 -14.46 -21.52 -11.61
N ASP A 112 -13.68 -20.89 -12.48
CA ASP A 112 -13.88 -20.95 -13.93
C ASP A 112 -13.25 -22.22 -14.56
N ASP A 113 -12.24 -22.82 -13.92
CA ASP A 113 -11.52 -24.00 -14.40
C ASP A 113 -11.55 -25.17 -13.38
N ASP A 114 -12.23 -26.25 -13.75
CA ASP A 114 -12.36 -27.47 -12.92
C ASP A 114 -11.01 -28.21 -12.74
N GLU A 115 -10.01 -28.02 -13.61
CA GLU A 115 -8.65 -28.57 -13.44
C GLU A 115 -7.89 -27.81 -12.34
N LEU A 116 -8.01 -26.47 -12.33
CA LEU A 116 -7.44 -25.63 -11.28
C LEU A 116 -8.15 -25.82 -9.94
N LEU A 117 -9.44 -26.16 -9.93
CA LEU A 117 -10.12 -26.58 -8.71
C LEU A 117 -9.49 -27.84 -8.11
N GLY A 118 -9.00 -28.76 -8.96
CA GLY A 118 -8.42 -30.04 -8.55
C GLY A 118 -7.06 -29.95 -7.88
N VAL A 119 -6.34 -28.83 -8.00
CA VAL A 119 -5.04 -28.62 -7.32
C VAL A 119 -5.19 -28.10 -5.89
N TRP A 120 -6.38 -27.67 -5.49
CA TRP A 120 -6.62 -27.23 -4.12
C TRP A 120 -6.66 -28.43 -3.18
N PRO A 121 -5.90 -28.40 -2.07
CA PRO A 121 -5.91 -29.47 -1.09
C PRO A 121 -7.27 -29.56 -0.41
N GLU A 122 -7.65 -30.76 0.03
CA GLU A 122 -8.87 -30.96 0.81
C GLU A 122 -8.78 -30.15 2.11
N VAL A 123 -9.62 -29.12 2.25
CA VAL A 123 -9.70 -28.32 3.47
C VAL A 123 -10.37 -29.12 4.61
N TYR A 124 -11.14 -30.16 4.28
CA TYR A 124 -11.78 -31.06 5.24
C TYR A 124 -11.62 -32.53 4.82
N PRO A 125 -11.34 -33.45 5.76
CA PRO A 125 -11.12 -34.86 5.44
C PRO A 125 -12.33 -35.48 4.74
N GLY A 126 -12.16 -36.00 3.52
CA GLY A 126 -13.18 -36.78 2.84
C GLY A 126 -14.30 -35.95 2.19
N SER A 127 -14.10 -34.64 2.01
CA SER A 127 -15.00 -33.81 1.19
C SER A 127 -14.24 -33.17 0.04
N ARG A 128 -14.69 -33.44 -1.19
CA ARG A 128 -14.21 -32.71 -2.36
C ARG A 128 -14.81 -31.31 -2.35
N GLU A 129 -13.96 -30.29 -2.39
CA GLU A 129 -14.42 -28.91 -2.49
C GLU A 129 -15.17 -28.70 -3.80
N THR A 130 -16.28 -27.98 -3.71
CA THR A 130 -17.06 -27.58 -4.87
C THR A 130 -16.79 -26.12 -5.19
N ARG A 131 -17.02 -25.71 -6.44
CA ARG A 131 -16.98 -24.29 -6.84
C ARG A 131 -17.83 -23.39 -5.95
N LYS A 132 -18.93 -23.93 -5.42
CA LYS A 132 -19.81 -23.24 -4.47
C LYS A 132 -19.14 -23.01 -3.11
N ASP A 133 -18.36 -23.96 -2.62
CA ASP A 133 -17.66 -23.81 -1.34
C ASP A 133 -16.63 -22.66 -1.41
N HIS A 134 -15.87 -22.55 -2.49
CA HIS A 134 -14.95 -21.41 -2.72
C HIS A 134 -15.69 -20.07 -2.86
N TYR A 135 -16.81 -20.06 -3.57
CA TYR A 135 -17.64 -18.87 -3.67
C TYR A 135 -18.21 -18.45 -2.30
N CYS A 136 -18.67 -19.40 -1.48
CA CYS A 136 -19.11 -19.14 -0.11
C CYS A 136 -17.98 -18.56 0.76
N ASN A 137 -16.76 -19.07 0.63
CA ASN A 137 -15.58 -18.53 1.30
C ASN A 137 -15.31 -17.07 0.89
N LEU A 138 -15.37 -16.75 -0.41
CA LEU A 138 -15.23 -15.37 -0.89
C LEU A 138 -16.29 -14.43 -0.32
N VAL A 139 -17.56 -14.85 -0.29
CA VAL A 139 -18.66 -14.03 0.23
C VAL A 139 -18.47 -13.74 1.73
N LEU A 140 -18.04 -14.73 2.52
CA LEU A 140 -17.78 -14.53 3.95
C LEU A 140 -16.55 -13.65 4.18
N ASN A 141 -15.47 -13.88 3.45
CA ASN A 141 -14.27 -13.04 3.54
C ASN A 141 -14.56 -11.58 3.12
N LEU A 142 -15.47 -11.36 2.16
CA LEU A 142 -15.93 -10.01 1.81
C LEU A 142 -16.58 -9.30 3.00
N GLN A 143 -17.45 -9.99 3.75
CA GLN A 143 -18.07 -9.39 4.95
C GLN A 143 -17.03 -9.11 6.04
N LYS A 144 -16.06 -10.01 6.23
CA LYS A 144 -14.94 -9.79 7.16
C LYS A 144 -14.16 -8.53 6.80
N VAL A 145 -13.74 -8.44 5.55
CA VAL A 145 -12.97 -7.29 5.05
C VAL A 145 -13.76 -6.00 5.19
N ALA A 146 -15.05 -5.99 4.82
CA ALA A 146 -15.89 -4.80 4.93
C ALA A 146 -15.97 -4.28 6.38
N TYR A 147 -15.98 -5.18 7.37
CA TYR A 147 -15.94 -4.81 8.79
C TYR A 147 -14.55 -4.33 9.22
N GLU A 148 -13.48 -5.05 8.87
CA GLU A 148 -12.09 -4.65 9.18
C GLU A 148 -11.73 -3.27 8.62
N THR A 149 -12.23 -2.93 7.43
CA THR A 149 -12.02 -1.62 6.81
C THR A 149 -13.02 -0.56 7.26
N GLN A 150 -13.81 -0.83 8.32
CA GLN A 150 -14.82 0.08 8.88
C GLN A 150 -15.80 0.61 7.83
N THR A 151 -16.08 -0.18 6.79
CA THR A 151 -17.05 0.15 5.75
C THR A 151 -18.47 -0.19 6.19
N ILE A 152 -18.60 -1.18 7.09
CA ILE A 152 -19.84 -1.55 7.76
C ILE A 152 -19.64 -1.59 9.27
N GLU A 153 -20.68 -1.25 10.01
CA GLU A 153 -20.69 -1.34 11.47
C GLU A 153 -20.99 -2.77 11.95
N LEU A 154 -20.73 -3.04 13.23
CA LEU A 154 -20.92 -4.39 13.80
C LEU A 154 -22.36 -4.91 13.67
N ASP A 155 -23.36 -4.06 13.86
CA ASP A 155 -24.77 -4.46 13.73
C ASP A 155 -25.15 -4.80 12.29
N GLU A 156 -24.52 -4.12 11.31
CA GLU A 156 -24.69 -4.40 9.90
C GLU A 156 -24.02 -5.72 9.53
N LEU A 157 -22.81 -5.98 10.03
CA LEU A 157 -22.14 -7.28 9.89
C LEU A 157 -23.02 -8.42 10.43
N ARG A 158 -23.56 -8.26 11.65
CA ARG A 158 -24.48 -9.24 12.25
C ARG A 158 -25.73 -9.45 11.41
N GLY A 159 -26.30 -8.36 10.87
CA GLY A 159 -27.42 -8.41 9.94
C GLY A 159 -27.10 -9.20 8.67
N ALA A 160 -25.95 -8.90 8.05
CA ALA A 160 -25.46 -9.56 6.85
C ALA A 160 -25.20 -11.05 7.10
N LEU A 161 -24.50 -11.41 8.16
CA LEU A 161 -24.22 -12.81 8.51
C LEU A 161 -25.51 -13.60 8.75
N ARG A 162 -26.47 -13.06 9.51
CA ARG A 162 -27.79 -13.71 9.68
C ARG A 162 -28.50 -13.92 8.35
N HIS A 163 -28.47 -12.93 7.47
CA HIS A 163 -29.08 -13.03 6.15
C HIS A 163 -28.37 -14.10 5.29
N LEU A 164 -27.04 -14.10 5.25
CA LEU A 164 -26.26 -15.09 4.51
C LEU A 164 -26.50 -16.52 5.00
N MET A 165 -26.65 -16.73 6.31
CA MET A 165 -26.95 -18.05 6.90
C MET A 165 -28.34 -18.59 6.52
N THR A 166 -29.23 -17.78 5.95
CA THR A 166 -30.49 -18.27 5.36
C THR A 166 -30.25 -19.06 4.06
N SER A 167 -29.11 -18.85 3.39
CA SER A 167 -28.71 -19.62 2.22
C SER A 167 -28.22 -21.00 2.61
N ARG A 168 -28.78 -22.04 1.98
CA ARG A 168 -28.39 -23.44 2.24
C ARG A 168 -26.92 -23.70 1.96
N ASP A 169 -26.40 -23.16 0.87
CA ASP A 169 -25.01 -23.41 0.46
C ASP A 169 -24.05 -22.80 1.49
N ILE A 170 -24.31 -21.56 1.95
CA ILE A 170 -23.51 -20.90 2.99
C ILE A 170 -23.63 -21.61 4.34
N TYR A 171 -24.84 -22.00 4.74
CA TYR A 171 -25.06 -22.73 5.99
C TYR A 171 -24.30 -24.07 6.00
N THR A 172 -24.40 -24.82 4.89
CA THR A 172 -23.75 -26.13 4.76
C THR A 172 -22.22 -26.00 4.67
N PHE A 173 -21.73 -24.97 3.98
CA PHE A 173 -20.33 -24.62 3.96
C PHE A 173 -19.80 -24.31 5.36
N TRP A 174 -20.46 -23.40 6.09
CA TRP A 174 -20.03 -23.00 7.44
C TRP A 174 -20.04 -24.18 8.43
N ALA A 175 -21.03 -25.06 8.33
CA ALA A 175 -21.12 -26.27 9.14
C ALA A 175 -19.90 -27.18 8.99
N LYS A 176 -19.35 -27.30 7.76
CA LYS A 176 -18.09 -28.03 7.49
C LYS A 176 -16.88 -27.21 7.94
N ALA A 177 -16.90 -25.91 7.67
CA ALA A 177 -15.74 -25.04 7.74
C ALA A 177 -15.30 -24.61 9.13
N ARG A 178 -16.25 -24.39 10.03
CA ARG A 178 -16.03 -23.75 11.33
C ARG A 178 -14.95 -24.43 12.19
N ALA A 179 -14.88 -25.76 12.17
CA ALA A 179 -13.94 -26.51 13.00
C ALA A 179 -12.48 -26.40 12.51
N ALA A 180 -12.26 -26.51 11.20
CA ALA A 180 -10.92 -26.34 10.64
C ALA A 180 -10.46 -24.88 10.74
N ARG A 181 -11.39 -23.92 10.53
CA ARG A 181 -11.07 -22.50 10.67
C ARG A 181 -10.62 -22.17 12.08
N ALA A 182 -11.38 -22.56 13.10
CA ALA A 182 -11.00 -22.36 14.50
C ALA A 182 -9.65 -23.02 14.87
N ALA A 183 -9.30 -24.15 14.26
CA ALA A 183 -8.02 -24.81 14.48
C ALA A 183 -6.83 -24.07 13.83
N VAL A 184 -7.05 -23.40 12.69
CA VAL A 184 -6.01 -22.67 11.95
C VAL A 184 -5.83 -21.25 12.45
N THR A 185 -6.92 -20.58 12.82
CA THR A 185 -6.92 -19.16 13.22
C THR A 185 -6.78 -18.93 14.72
N GLY A 186 -6.77 -19.99 15.52
CA GLY A 186 -6.70 -19.87 16.98
C GLY A 186 -5.50 -19.05 17.44
N GLY A 187 -5.77 -17.94 18.14
CA GLY A 187 -4.74 -17.02 18.62
C GLY A 187 -4.66 -15.70 17.85
N ASP A 188 -5.42 -15.54 16.76
CA ASP A 188 -5.68 -14.25 16.13
C ASP A 188 -7.02 -13.69 16.61
N GLU A 189 -6.97 -12.64 17.44
CA GLU A 189 -8.14 -12.02 18.06
C GLU A 189 -9.17 -11.54 17.02
N ALA A 190 -8.73 -11.05 15.85
CA ALA A 190 -9.63 -10.56 14.81
C ALA A 190 -10.35 -11.70 14.07
N GLU A 191 -9.64 -12.79 13.78
CA GLU A 191 -10.25 -13.99 13.18
C GLU A 191 -11.16 -14.73 14.16
N ASP A 192 -10.76 -14.81 15.43
CA ASP A 192 -11.57 -15.42 16.50
C ASP A 192 -12.87 -14.65 16.70
N PHE A 193 -12.81 -13.31 16.69
CA PHE A 193 -13.99 -12.44 16.75
C PHE A 193 -14.94 -12.69 15.58
N PHE A 194 -14.44 -12.66 14.34
CA PHE A 194 -15.27 -12.87 13.15
C PHE A 194 -15.89 -14.28 13.16
N THR A 195 -15.11 -15.29 13.55
CA THR A 195 -15.57 -16.67 13.65
C THR A 195 -16.69 -16.81 14.68
N ALA A 196 -16.59 -16.13 15.82
CA ALA A 196 -17.63 -16.10 16.86
C ALA A 196 -18.93 -15.45 16.37
N GLU A 197 -18.85 -14.33 15.65
CA GLU A 197 -20.04 -13.66 15.08
C GLU A 197 -20.72 -14.51 14.00
N ALA A 198 -19.94 -15.19 13.16
CA ALA A 198 -20.47 -16.13 12.17
C ALA A 198 -21.10 -17.38 12.83
N ASP A 199 -20.49 -17.91 13.90
CA ASP A 199 -21.07 -19.00 14.69
C ASP A 199 -22.35 -18.58 15.41
N ALA A 200 -22.44 -17.35 15.91
CA ALA A 200 -23.65 -16.81 16.51
C ALA A 200 -24.79 -16.73 15.47
N ALA A 201 -24.49 -16.25 14.26
CA ALA A 201 -25.46 -16.22 13.15
C ALA A 201 -25.89 -17.64 12.72
N PHE A 202 -24.95 -18.59 12.67
CA PHE A 202 -25.21 -19.99 12.37
C PHE A 202 -26.13 -20.64 13.43
N ALA A 203 -25.82 -20.45 14.71
CA ALA A 203 -26.61 -21.01 15.82
C ALA A 203 -28.01 -20.40 15.92
N ALA A 204 -28.15 -19.11 15.60
CA ALA A 204 -29.45 -18.43 15.58
C ALA A 204 -30.35 -18.84 14.40
N THR A 205 -29.78 -19.45 13.36
CA THR A 205 -30.49 -19.80 12.13
C THR A 205 -30.83 -21.29 12.12
N ARG A 206 -32.12 -21.63 11.93
CA ARG A 206 -32.51 -23.04 11.74
C ARG A 206 -31.95 -23.55 10.42
N PRO A 207 -31.51 -24.81 10.33
CA PRO A 207 -30.99 -25.38 9.09
C PRO A 207 -32.02 -25.19 7.97
N PRO A 208 -31.66 -24.51 6.87
CA PRO A 208 -32.58 -24.26 5.78
C PRO A 208 -33.03 -25.59 5.18
N SER A 209 -34.35 -25.75 5.03
CA SER A 209 -34.93 -27.00 4.53
C SER A 209 -34.39 -27.32 3.14
N PRO A 210 -34.07 -28.60 2.84
CA PRO A 210 -33.77 -28.98 1.48
C PRO A 210 -34.97 -28.60 0.63
N GLN A 211 -34.75 -27.80 -0.42
CA GLN A 211 -35.77 -27.59 -1.44
C GLN A 211 -36.10 -28.97 -2.01
N GLY A 212 -37.17 -29.59 -1.51
CA GLY A 212 -37.66 -30.83 -2.08
C GLY A 212 -37.98 -30.57 -3.55
N LEU A 213 -37.87 -31.59 -4.40
CA LEU A 213 -38.26 -31.51 -5.80
C LEU A 213 -39.65 -30.87 -5.98
N ALA A 214 -40.56 -31.10 -5.02
CA ALA A 214 -41.85 -30.43 -4.95
C ALA A 214 -41.77 -28.89 -4.86
N ALA A 215 -40.89 -28.33 -4.02
CA ALA A 215 -40.73 -26.88 -3.89
C ALA A 215 -40.11 -26.23 -5.14
N VAL A 216 -39.16 -26.93 -5.78
CA VAL A 216 -38.57 -26.49 -7.05
C VAL A 216 -39.61 -26.52 -8.17
N LEU A 217 -40.39 -27.60 -8.27
CA LEU A 217 -41.47 -27.74 -9.25
C LEU A 217 -42.58 -26.72 -9.03
N VAL A 218 -42.98 -26.47 -7.78
CA VAL A 218 -44.00 -25.45 -7.46
C VAL A 218 -43.52 -24.06 -7.86
N ASN A 219 -42.25 -23.71 -7.60
CA ASN A 219 -41.69 -22.43 -8.02
C ASN A 219 -41.55 -22.32 -9.54
N ALA A 220 -41.13 -23.39 -10.23
CA ALA A 220 -41.03 -23.43 -11.69
C ALA A 220 -42.42 -23.30 -12.36
N ILE A 221 -43.43 -23.99 -11.84
CA ILE A 221 -44.82 -23.90 -12.32
C ILE A 221 -45.37 -22.49 -12.07
N ALA A 222 -45.10 -21.90 -10.90
CA ALA A 222 -45.53 -20.54 -10.58
C ALA A 222 -44.87 -19.49 -11.49
N GLN A 223 -43.59 -19.68 -11.83
CA GLN A 223 -42.86 -18.81 -12.77
C GLN A 223 -43.41 -18.94 -14.20
N TRP A 224 -43.59 -20.16 -14.70
CA TRP A 224 -44.17 -20.41 -16.02
C TRP A 224 -45.58 -19.82 -16.16
N ARG A 225 -46.39 -19.88 -15.10
CA ARG A 225 -47.74 -19.30 -15.09
C ARG A 225 -47.73 -17.78 -15.17
N ARG A 226 -46.76 -17.12 -14.51
CA ARG A 226 -46.56 -15.66 -14.58
C ARG A 226 -46.10 -15.21 -15.96
N GLU A 227 -45.25 -15.99 -16.62
CA GLU A 227 -44.77 -15.69 -17.97
C GLU A 227 -45.87 -15.85 -19.02
N ARG A 228 -46.79 -16.82 -18.88
CA ARG A 228 -47.95 -16.93 -19.77
C ARG A 228 -48.96 -15.80 -19.60
N THR A 229 -49.20 -15.33 -18.38
CA THR A 229 -50.17 -14.25 -18.15
C THR A 229 -49.66 -12.88 -18.60
N THR A 230 -48.34 -12.66 -18.62
CA THR A 230 -47.75 -11.43 -19.18
C THR A 230 -47.76 -11.42 -20.71
N VAL A 231 -47.61 -12.57 -21.37
CA VAL A 231 -47.71 -12.69 -22.84
C VAL A 231 -49.15 -12.46 -23.32
N LEU A 232 -50.15 -13.00 -22.63
CA LEU A 232 -51.58 -12.82 -22.99
C LEU A 232 -52.14 -11.42 -22.71
N ARG A 233 -51.42 -10.58 -21.95
CA ARG A 233 -51.80 -9.16 -21.70
C ARG A 233 -51.17 -8.17 -22.68
N ARG A 234 -50.26 -8.63 -23.55
CA ARG A 234 -49.54 -7.79 -24.53
C ARG A 234 -49.92 -8.07 -25.99
N GLY A 235 -50.89 -8.96 -26.25
CA GLY A 235 -51.52 -9.15 -27.55
C GLY A 235 -52.97 -8.68 -27.49
#